data_AF-A0A090QAP7-F1
#
_entry.id   AF-A0A090QAP7-F1
#
_cell.length_a   1.000
_cell.length_b   1.000
_cell.length_c   1.000
_cell.angle_alpha   90.00
_cell.angle_beta   90.00
_cell.angle_gamma   90.00
#
_symmetry.space_group_name_H-M   'P 1'
#
loop_
_entity.id
_entity.type
_entity.pdbx_description
1 polymer ?
#
loop_
_entity_poly.entity_id
_entity_poly.type
_entity_poly.pdbx_seq_one_letter_code
_entity_poly.pdbx_strand_id
1 'polypeptide(L)'
;MTKQETFQLEFENHVTEGLKAFPKFLSSKYIYDDRGDELFQQIMALPEYYLTEAEYNIIDTHKDNLRKVFNTHGAFDLIELGAGDGKKLKYY
;
A
#
# COMPACT_ATOMS: atom_id res chain seq x y z
N MET A 1 5.59 -21.98 -14.41
CA MET A 1 4.49 -21.01 -14.51
C MET A 1 5.09 -19.62 -14.56
N THR A 2 4.53 -18.74 -15.38
CA THR A 2 4.85 -17.31 -15.37
C THR A 2 4.27 -16.66 -14.10
N LYS A 3 4.77 -15.47 -13.74
CA LYS A 3 4.23 -14.68 -12.62
C LYS A 3 2.71 -14.43 -12.77
N GLN A 4 2.26 -14.25 -14.01
CA GLN A 4 0.85 -14.01 -14.33
C GLN A 4 -0.01 -15.27 -14.13
N GLU A 5 0.49 -16.43 -14.57
CA GLU A 5 -0.18 -17.72 -14.35
C GLU A 5 -0.29 -18.06 -12.86
N THR A 6 0.76 -17.79 -12.08
CA THR A 6 0.75 -17.99 -10.62
C THR A 6 -0.29 -17.10 -9.94
N PHE A 7 -0.36 -15.81 -10.31
CA PHE A 7 -1.36 -14.90 -9.78
C PHE A 7 -2.80 -15.35 -10.11
N GLN A 8 -3.04 -15.75 -11.35
CA GLN A 8 -4.37 -16.21 -11.78
C GLN A 8 -4.84 -17.43 -10.97
N LEU A 9 -3.95 -18.42 -10.80
CA LEU A 9 -4.24 -19.61 -10.01
C LEU A 9 -4.53 -19.28 -8.54
N GLU A 10 -3.77 -18.35 -7.95
CA GLU A 10 -4.00 -17.89 -6.58
C GLU A 10 -5.35 -17.16 -6.43
N PHE A 11 -5.69 -16.30 -7.39
CA PHE A 11 -6.96 -15.60 -7.44
C PHE A 11 -8.15 -16.56 -7.49
N GLU A 12 -8.12 -17.51 -8.42
CA GLU A 12 -9.20 -18.50 -8.59
C GLU A 12 -9.42 -19.34 -7.33
N ASN A 13 -8.33 -19.78 -6.69
CA ASN A 13 -8.40 -20.54 -5.44
C ASN A 13 -9.03 -19.73 -4.31
N HIS A 14 -8.54 -18.51 -4.08
CA HIS A 14 -9.08 -17.64 -3.02
C HIS A 14 -10.55 -17.28 -3.24
N VAL A 15 -10.95 -16.97 -4.47
CA VAL A 15 -12.34 -16.64 -4.80
C VAL A 15 -13.23 -17.87 -4.58
N THR A 16 -12.79 -19.04 -5.03
CA THR A 16 -13.54 -20.29 -4.86
C THR A 16 -13.75 -20.63 -3.40
N GLU A 17 -12.70 -20.52 -2.58
CA GLU A 17 -12.77 -20.75 -1.13
C GLU A 17 -13.69 -19.75 -0.45
N GLY A 18 -13.47 -18.46 -0.70
CA GLY A 18 -14.21 -17.37 -0.05
C GLY A 18 -15.71 -17.36 -0.39
N LEU A 19 -16.09 -17.73 -1.62
CA LEU A 19 -17.49 -17.82 -2.02
C LEU A 19 -18.19 -19.09 -1.50
N LYS A 20 -17.44 -20.14 -1.16
CA LYS A 20 -17.95 -21.37 -0.52
C LYS A 20 -18.08 -21.25 1.00
N ALA A 21 -17.41 -20.29 1.63
CA ALA A 21 -17.42 -20.10 3.08
C ALA A 21 -18.74 -19.51 3.63
N PHE A 22 -18.93 -19.65 4.95
CA PHE A 22 -19.98 -18.96 5.71
C PHE A 22 -19.39 -18.35 7.00
N PRO A 23 -19.34 -17.01 7.11
CA PRO A 23 -19.76 -16.02 6.12
C PRO A 23 -18.85 -16.03 4.87
N LYS A 24 -19.40 -15.58 3.73
CA LYS A 24 -18.61 -15.40 2.50
C LYS A 24 -17.59 -14.29 2.70
N PHE A 25 -16.42 -14.44 2.09
CA PHE A 25 -15.37 -13.42 2.16
C PHE A 25 -14.58 -13.36 0.85
N LEU A 26 -13.82 -12.27 0.67
CA LEU A 26 -12.80 -12.12 -0.36
C LEU A 26 -11.61 -11.39 0.25
N SER A 27 -10.40 -11.68 -0.22
CA SER A 27 -9.21 -10.94 0.21
C SER A 27 -9.26 -9.52 -0.33
N SER A 28 -9.00 -8.54 0.53
CA SER A 28 -8.96 -7.12 0.15
C SER A 28 -7.88 -6.79 -0.88
N LYS A 29 -6.86 -7.63 -1.06
CA LYS A 29 -5.80 -7.42 -2.07
C LYS A 29 -6.36 -7.36 -3.50
N TYR A 30 -7.51 -7.98 -3.75
CA TYR A 30 -8.17 -7.98 -5.06
C TYR A 30 -9.04 -6.73 -5.30
N ILE A 31 -9.14 -5.84 -4.31
CA ILE A 31 -9.78 -4.53 -4.50
C ILE A 31 -8.89 -3.62 -5.36
N TYR A 32 -7.56 -3.79 -5.31
CA TYR A 32 -6.59 -2.87 -5.90
C TYR A 32 -6.19 -3.26 -7.34
N ASP A 33 -7.17 -3.37 -8.24
CA ASP A 33 -6.91 -3.25 -9.67
C ASP A 33 -6.69 -1.78 -10.06
N ASP A 34 -6.47 -1.49 -11.35
CA ASP A 34 -6.24 -0.12 -11.83
C ASP A 34 -7.36 0.84 -11.37
N ARG A 35 -8.62 0.37 -11.36
CA ARG A 35 -9.77 1.19 -10.96
C ARG A 35 -9.87 1.31 -9.45
N GLY A 36 -9.60 0.25 -8.73
CA GLY A 36 -9.59 0.23 -7.27
C GLY A 36 -8.51 1.12 -6.68
N ASP A 37 -7.34 1.17 -7.31
CA ASP A 37 -6.28 2.11 -6.92
C ASP A 37 -6.74 3.57 -7.10
N GLU A 38 -7.32 3.92 -8.24
CA GLU A 38 -7.90 5.26 -8.46
C GLU A 38 -8.95 5.63 -7.40
N LEU A 39 -9.82 4.68 -7.03
CA LEU A 39 -10.82 4.89 -5.98
C LEU A 39 -10.16 5.07 -4.61
N PHE A 40 -9.12 4.29 -4.30
CA PHE A 40 -8.39 4.44 -3.05
C PHE A 40 -7.69 5.80 -2.97
N GLN A 41 -7.11 6.29 -4.08
CA GLN A 41 -6.56 7.64 -4.16
C GLN A 41 -7.61 8.72 -3.86
N GLN A 42 -8.85 8.55 -4.33
CA GLN A 42 -9.95 9.45 -4.00
C GLN A 42 -10.34 9.35 -2.52
N ILE A 43 -10.40 8.14 -1.96
CA ILE A 43 -10.67 7.91 -0.54
C ILE A 43 -9.62 8.62 0.33
N MET A 44 -8.34 8.52 -0.03
CA MET A 44 -7.25 9.18 0.69
C MET A 44 -7.34 10.71 0.70
N ALA A 45 -8.08 11.31 -0.22
CA ALA A 45 -8.32 12.75 -0.29
C ALA A 45 -9.57 13.21 0.49
N LEU A 46 -10.35 12.29 1.05
CA LEU A 46 -11.55 12.62 1.83
C LEU A 46 -11.17 13.18 3.21
N PRO A 47 -11.84 14.24 3.69
CA PRO A 47 -11.58 14.80 5.03
C PRO A 47 -11.87 13.80 6.15
N GLU A 48 -12.78 12.84 5.95
CA GLU A 48 -13.09 11.77 6.89
C GLU A 48 -11.98 10.71 6.96
N TYR A 49 -11.18 10.56 5.89
CA TYR A 49 -10.08 9.59 5.81
C TYR A 49 -8.75 10.26 6.15
N TYR A 50 -8.63 10.73 7.39
CA TYR A 50 -7.48 11.50 7.87
C TYR A 50 -6.14 10.73 7.87
N LEU A 51 -6.15 9.41 7.68
CA LEU A 51 -4.97 8.55 7.86
C LEU A 51 -3.79 8.95 6.96
N THR A 52 -4.06 9.27 5.70
CA THR A 52 -3.01 9.66 4.75
C THR A 52 -2.34 10.97 5.16
N GLU A 53 -3.14 11.97 5.56
CA GLU A 53 -2.64 13.25 6.05
C GLU A 53 -1.90 13.11 7.39
N ALA A 54 -2.40 12.27 8.31
CA ALA A 54 -1.74 12.03 9.59
C ALA A 54 -0.37 11.38 9.41
N GLU A 55 -0.26 10.37 8.54
CA GLU A 55 1.02 9.74 8.22
C GLU A 55 1.99 10.76 7.60
N TYR A 56 1.53 11.54 6.61
CA TYR A 56 2.34 12.61 6.01
C TYR A 56 2.86 13.58 7.08
N ASN A 57 1.98 14.07 7.96
CA ASN A 57 2.35 15.02 9.01
C ASN A 57 3.37 14.45 10.00
N ILE A 58 3.23 13.18 10.40
CA ILE A 58 4.18 12.52 11.31
C ILE A 58 5.55 12.46 10.66
N ILE A 59 5.63 12.00 9.42
CA ILE A 59 6.93 11.83 8.76
C ILE A 59 7.53 13.22 8.45
N ASP A 60 6.75 14.18 7.96
CA ASP A 60 7.23 15.56 7.71
C ASP A 60 7.79 16.22 8.98
N THR A 61 7.08 16.05 10.11
CA THR A 61 7.50 16.58 11.42
C THR A 61 8.81 15.96 11.91
N HIS A 62 9.07 14.69 11.60
CA HIS A 62 10.19 13.94 12.15
C HIS A 62 11.32 13.65 11.16
N LYS A 63 11.19 14.05 9.88
CA LYS A 63 12.14 13.72 8.81
C LYS A 63 13.58 14.09 9.11
N ASP A 64 13.83 15.23 9.77
CA ASP A 64 15.18 15.66 10.14
C ASP A 64 15.81 14.78 11.22
N ASN A 65 15.01 14.31 12.17
CA ASN A 65 15.48 13.38 13.21
C ASN A 65 15.73 12.00 12.61
N LEU A 66 14.82 11.52 11.75
CA LEU A 66 14.99 10.28 11.00
C LEU A 66 16.26 10.31 10.14
N ARG A 67 16.49 11.42 9.41
CA ARG A 67 17.71 11.61 8.61
C ARG A 67 18.98 11.53 9.46
N LYS A 68 19.00 12.08 10.68
CA LYS A 68 20.18 11.96 11.58
C LYS A 68 20.45 10.51 11.98
N VAL A 69 19.41 9.72 12.23
CA VAL A 69 19.53 8.29 12.56
C VAL A 69 20.05 7.50 11.36
N PHE A 70 19.49 7.74 10.17
CA PHE A 70 19.84 7.00 8.96
C PHE A 70 21.20 7.41 8.38
N ASN A 71 21.60 8.67 8.48
CA ASN A 71 22.85 9.20 7.93
C ASN A 71 24.09 8.91 8.83
N THR A 72 24.01 7.92 9.72
CA THR A 72 25.14 7.52 10.57
C THR A 72 26.29 6.89 9.79
N HIS A 73 26.03 6.41 8.57
CA HIS A 73 27.00 5.67 7.74
C HIS A 73 27.09 6.22 6.29
N GLY A 74 26.51 7.40 6.02
CA GLY A 74 26.40 7.97 4.67
C GLY A 74 25.07 7.60 4.00
N ALA A 75 25.12 6.97 2.82
CA ALA A 75 23.91 6.57 2.08
C ALA A 75 23.23 5.34 2.69
N PHE A 76 21.91 5.21 2.48
CA PHE A 76 21.12 4.06 2.88
C PHE A 76 20.09 3.69 1.80
N ASP A 77 19.69 2.42 1.78
CA ASP A 77 18.63 1.94 0.90
C ASP A 77 17.26 2.13 1.57
N LEU A 78 16.33 2.74 0.85
CA LEU A 78 14.94 2.89 1.29
C LEU A 78 14.06 1.92 0.50
N ILE A 79 13.47 0.95 1.19
CA ILE A 79 12.58 -0.06 0.60
C ILE A 79 11.15 0.22 1.05
N GLU A 80 10.28 0.61 0.11
CA GLU A 80 8.86 0.81 0.37
C GLU A 80 8.06 -0.43 -0.06
N LEU A 81 7.40 -1.06 0.91
CA LEU A 81 6.57 -2.23 0.67
C LEU A 81 5.16 -1.77 0.27
N GLY A 82 4.81 -1.94 -1.00
CA GLY A 82 3.50 -1.54 -1.51
C GLY A 82 3.37 -0.02 -1.69
N ALA A 83 4.29 0.57 -2.46
CA ALA A 83 4.44 2.02 -2.62
C ALA A 83 3.23 2.76 -3.21
N GLY A 84 2.25 2.05 -3.77
CA GLY A 84 1.11 2.67 -4.46
C GLY A 84 1.58 3.68 -5.51
N ASP A 85 1.19 4.94 -5.35
CA ASP A 85 1.55 6.05 -6.25
C ASP A 85 2.87 6.77 -5.87
N GLY A 86 3.58 6.31 -4.85
CA GLY A 86 4.89 6.83 -4.43
C GLY A 86 4.89 8.28 -3.95
N LYS A 87 3.72 8.90 -3.72
CA LYS A 87 3.63 10.31 -3.27
C LYS A 87 4.31 10.54 -1.93
N LYS A 88 4.32 9.52 -1.06
CA LYS A 88 4.94 9.58 0.26
C LYS A 88 6.44 9.87 0.16
N LEU A 89 7.12 9.27 -0.82
CA LEU A 89 8.58 9.36 -0.93
C LEU A 89 9.10 10.53 -1.78
N LYS A 90 8.23 11.17 -2.56
CA LYS A 90 8.64 12.20 -3.53
C LYS A 90 9.26 13.46 -2.89
N TYR A 91 9.15 13.63 -1.57
CA TYR A 91 9.62 14.81 -0.83
C TYR A 91 10.74 14.51 0.20
N TYR A 92 11.30 13.30 0.23
CA TYR A 92 12.50 12.97 1.04
C TYR A 92 13.80 13.14 0.27
#